data_AF-A0A938H447-F1
#
_entry.id   AF-A0A938H447-F1
#
_cell.length_a   1.000
_cell.length_b   1.000
_cell.length_c   1.000
_cell.angle_alpha   90.00
_cell.angle_beta   90.00
_cell.angle_gamma   90.00
#
_symmetry.space_group_name_H-M   'P 1'
#
loop_
_entity.id
_entity.type
_entity.pdbx_description
1 polymer ?
#
loop_
_entity_poly.entity_id
_entity_poly.type
_entity_poly.pdbx_seq_one_letter_code
_entity_poly.pdbx_strand_id
1 'polypeptide(L)'
;MPGLTGQPAAESYLGTTQRHVLDDYALDARWSSDGTHLAALPSQGHPAVLDATGALVAELPAHRGGNSSLAWHPSQPVLATVGQDAVLRLHAAPFGRQTREIALASGWCERVAWNPDGRRLAVTCGRRVLVLDAGSGEVQATFDDHRSTVTDLAWNPSRDDQFAAVCDGGAKIWRLGKKAPCAHFDWGGASLLVTWSPDGRWVVTGDQTPSVHLYDTGRKTPLHIQGFESKVKCFAWSDRGERLATGGGSVITLWPCTGPKGPDGATPIQLAGHLGEVLAMDFFPGRPVLASGGADGLVLLWLPLQHSGPALLAKSDAEITAVRWNPHAYVMAYTTSAGEVATGTLRTKETTESQN
;
A
#
# COMPACT_ATOMS: atom_id res chain seq x y z
N MET A 1 25.12 -24.75 -32.35
CA MET A 1 25.18 -26.03 -31.59
C MET A 1 26.63 -26.46 -31.59
N PRO A 2 27.31 -26.69 -30.45
CA PRO A 2 26.84 -26.98 -29.09
C PRO A 2 27.23 -25.86 -28.10
N GLY A 3 26.78 -25.77 -26.85
CA GLY A 3 25.80 -26.50 -26.06
C GLY A 3 25.52 -25.62 -24.84
N LEU A 4 24.26 -25.23 -24.66
CA LEU A 4 23.77 -24.58 -23.45
C LEU A 4 23.75 -25.66 -22.35
N THR A 5 24.69 -25.60 -21.42
CA THR A 5 24.65 -26.43 -20.21
C THR A 5 24.93 -25.56 -18.99
N GLY A 6 23.87 -25.36 -18.19
CA GLY A 6 23.99 -25.07 -16.77
C GLY A 6 23.88 -23.61 -16.35
N GLN A 7 22.77 -22.93 -16.64
CA GLN A 7 22.29 -21.95 -15.66
C GLN A 7 21.69 -22.76 -14.50
N PRO A 8 22.19 -22.65 -13.26
CA PRO A 8 21.46 -23.19 -12.13
C PRO A 8 20.13 -22.44 -12.06
N ALA A 9 19.02 -23.17 -12.11
CA ALA A 9 17.70 -22.62 -11.90
C ALA A 9 17.71 -21.78 -10.62
N ALA A 10 17.33 -20.51 -10.72
CA ALA A 10 17.11 -19.65 -9.57
C ALA A 10 15.79 -20.08 -8.92
N GLU A 11 15.80 -21.24 -8.26
CA GLU A 11 14.72 -21.68 -7.40
C GLU A 11 14.78 -20.86 -6.11
N SER A 12 14.21 -19.66 -6.13
CA SER A 12 13.90 -18.90 -4.92
C SER A 12 12.42 -19.07 -4.60
N TYR A 13 12.01 -20.25 -4.15
CA TYR A 13 10.66 -20.40 -3.63
C TYR A 13 10.51 -19.54 -2.37
N LEU A 14 9.40 -18.80 -2.26
CA LEU A 14 8.86 -18.49 -0.94
C LEU A 14 8.86 -19.80 -0.15
N GLY A 15 9.48 -19.79 1.04
CA GLY A 15 9.67 -21.01 1.84
C GLY A 15 8.36 -21.64 2.29
N THR A 16 8.33 -22.26 3.47
CA THR A 16 7.08 -22.78 4.05
C THR A 16 6.01 -21.69 4.00
N THR A 17 4.99 -21.91 3.16
CA THR A 17 3.93 -20.95 2.92
C THR A 17 2.68 -21.46 3.60
N GLN A 18 2.27 -20.81 4.68
CA GLN A 18 0.91 -21.02 5.18
C GLN A 18 -0.06 -20.20 4.35
N ARG A 19 -1.26 -20.76 4.17
CA ARG A 19 -2.32 -20.14 3.40
C ARG A 19 -3.58 -20.06 4.25
N HIS A 20 -4.25 -18.94 4.14
CA HIS A 20 -5.60 -18.72 4.64
C HIS A 20 -6.44 -18.21 3.47
N VAL A 21 -7.74 -18.53 3.47
CA VAL A 21 -8.65 -18.12 2.40
C VAL A 21 -9.72 -17.25 3.02
N LEU A 22 -9.83 -16.02 2.53
CA LEU A 22 -10.87 -15.09 2.95
C LEU A 22 -12.21 -15.42 2.26
N ASP A 23 -13.28 -14.82 2.78
CA ASP A 23 -14.64 -15.01 2.27
C ASP A 23 -14.85 -14.55 0.81
N ASP A 24 -13.99 -13.65 0.31
CA ASP A 24 -14.13 -13.00 -1.00
C ASP A 24 -12.79 -12.41 -1.48
N TYR A 25 -12.81 -11.70 -2.63
CA TYR A 25 -11.70 -10.94 -3.19
C TYR A 25 -10.90 -10.18 -2.11
N ALA A 26 -9.58 -10.41 -2.03
CA ALA A 26 -8.72 -9.72 -1.08
C ALA A 26 -8.41 -8.29 -1.56
N LEU A 27 -8.94 -7.29 -0.85
CA LEU A 27 -8.75 -5.87 -1.13
C LEU A 27 -7.36 -5.35 -0.75
N ASP A 28 -6.87 -5.73 0.43
CA ASP A 28 -5.53 -5.36 0.92
C ASP A 28 -5.07 -6.33 2.00
N ALA A 29 -3.76 -6.36 2.24
CA ALA A 29 -3.18 -6.92 3.45
C ALA A 29 -2.07 -6.00 3.95
N ARG A 30 -1.89 -5.92 5.27
CA ARG A 30 -0.88 -5.06 5.92
C ARG A 30 -0.34 -5.71 7.18
N TRP A 31 0.98 -5.64 7.36
CA TRP A 31 1.64 -6.00 8.61
C TRP A 31 1.42 -4.91 9.67
N SER A 32 1.25 -5.32 10.92
CA SER A 32 1.33 -4.44 12.08
C SER A 32 2.74 -3.84 12.18
N SER A 33 2.88 -2.69 12.86
CA SER A 33 4.15 -1.97 12.96
C SER A 33 5.27 -2.77 13.62
N ASP A 34 4.93 -3.72 14.49
CA ASP A 34 5.84 -4.66 15.15
C ASP A 34 6.07 -5.96 14.36
N GLY A 35 5.40 -6.12 13.22
CA GLY A 35 5.51 -7.29 12.34
C GLY A 35 4.97 -8.59 12.94
N THR A 36 4.25 -8.54 14.06
CA THR A 36 3.74 -9.75 14.72
C THR A 36 2.43 -10.25 14.11
N HIS A 37 1.67 -9.35 13.46
CA HIS A 37 0.37 -9.64 12.88
C HIS A 37 0.24 -9.15 11.45
N LEU A 38 -0.46 -9.92 10.63
CA LEU A 38 -0.91 -9.51 9.30
C LEU A 38 -2.43 -9.36 9.33
N ALA A 39 -2.95 -8.18 9.00
CA ALA A 39 -4.37 -8.02 8.74
C ALA A 39 -4.63 -8.19 7.24
N ALA A 40 -5.66 -8.96 6.88
CA ALA A 40 -6.11 -9.16 5.52
C ALA A 40 -7.60 -8.80 5.40
N LEU A 41 -7.94 -8.01 4.38
CA LEU A 41 -9.28 -7.44 4.20
C LEU A 41 -9.95 -8.01 2.95
N PRO A 42 -11.01 -8.82 3.07
CA PRO A 42 -11.81 -9.19 1.91
C PRO A 42 -12.81 -8.10 1.54
N SER A 43 -13.31 -8.12 0.31
CA SER A 43 -14.32 -7.16 -0.16
C SER A 43 -15.67 -7.33 0.54
N GLN A 44 -16.04 -8.58 0.81
CA GLN A 44 -17.19 -8.98 1.60
C GLN A 44 -16.76 -9.95 2.69
N GLY A 45 -17.52 -10.02 3.78
CA GLY A 45 -17.22 -10.94 4.89
C GLY A 45 -16.19 -10.40 5.88
N HIS A 46 -15.60 -11.31 6.63
CA HIS A 46 -14.85 -11.02 7.85
C HIS A 46 -13.38 -10.69 7.55
N PRO A 47 -12.86 -9.52 8.00
CA PRO A 47 -11.42 -9.28 7.99
C PRO A 47 -10.70 -10.30 8.88
N ALA A 48 -9.55 -10.81 8.43
CA ALA A 48 -8.74 -11.75 9.17
C ALA A 48 -7.51 -11.07 9.76
N VAL A 49 -7.13 -11.47 10.98
CA VAL A 49 -5.81 -11.18 11.57
C VAL A 49 -5.07 -12.50 11.69
N LEU A 50 -3.88 -12.55 11.10
CA LEU A 50 -2.99 -13.71 11.10
C LEU A 50 -1.72 -13.37 11.90
N ASP A 51 -1.00 -14.37 12.39
CA ASP A 51 0.34 -14.18 12.93
C ASP A 51 1.41 -14.15 11.82
N ALA A 52 2.67 -13.92 12.19
CA ALA A 52 3.79 -13.90 11.25
C ALA A 52 4.04 -15.22 10.49
N THR A 53 3.47 -16.33 10.96
CA THR A 53 3.56 -17.63 10.29
C THR A 53 2.43 -17.86 9.30
N GLY A 54 1.38 -17.03 9.34
CA GLY A 54 0.17 -17.16 8.53
C GLY A 54 -0.96 -17.91 9.22
N ALA A 55 -0.84 -18.22 10.51
CA ALA A 55 -1.91 -18.86 11.26
C ALA A 55 -2.98 -17.82 11.64
N LEU A 56 -4.26 -18.18 11.50
CA LEU A 56 -5.38 -17.31 11.88
C LEU A 56 -5.36 -17.05 13.40
N VAL A 57 -5.30 -15.78 13.78
CA VAL A 57 -5.37 -15.31 15.17
C VAL A 57 -6.81 -14.92 15.53
N ALA A 58 -7.49 -14.19 14.64
CA ALA A 58 -8.87 -13.76 14.84
C ALA A 58 -9.57 -13.40 13.53
N GLU A 59 -10.87 -13.63 13.49
CA GLU A 59 -11.78 -12.99 12.53
C GLU A 59 -12.41 -11.76 13.19
N LEU A 60 -12.47 -10.66 12.45
CA LEU A 60 -13.01 -9.38 12.92
C LEU A 60 -14.45 -9.18 12.41
N PRO A 61 -15.25 -8.35 13.09
CA PRO A 61 -16.59 -7.99 12.60
C PRO A 61 -16.55 -7.36 11.20
N ALA A 62 -17.36 -7.90 10.29
CA ALA A 62 -17.50 -7.41 8.92
C ALA A 62 -18.27 -6.08 8.85
N HIS A 63 -17.95 -5.23 7.87
CA HIS A 63 -18.76 -4.06 7.54
C HIS A 63 -19.97 -4.43 6.69
N ARG A 64 -21.16 -3.92 7.04
CA ARG A 64 -22.37 -4.18 6.25
C ARG A 64 -22.27 -3.51 4.88
N GLY A 65 -22.55 -4.27 3.82
CA GLY A 65 -22.43 -3.82 2.43
C GLY A 65 -21.02 -4.00 1.83
N GLY A 66 -20.02 -4.29 2.66
CA GLY A 66 -18.65 -4.57 2.23
C GLY A 66 -17.62 -3.73 2.97
N ASN A 67 -16.40 -4.27 3.01
CA ASN A 67 -15.23 -3.57 3.55
C ASN A 67 -14.61 -2.66 2.47
N SER A 68 -13.90 -1.61 2.88
CA SER A 68 -13.24 -0.70 1.94
C SER A 68 -11.76 -0.50 2.23
N SER A 69 -11.37 -0.39 3.51
CA SER A 69 -9.99 -0.06 3.89
C SER A 69 -9.66 -0.49 5.31
N LEU A 70 -8.37 -0.78 5.53
CA LEU A 70 -7.79 -1.01 6.84
C LEU A 70 -6.51 -0.20 7.04
N ALA A 71 -6.16 0.09 8.30
CA ALA A 71 -4.91 0.73 8.67
C ALA A 71 -4.46 0.35 10.09
N TRP A 72 -3.19 -0.03 10.23
CA TRP A 72 -2.56 -0.27 11.52
C TRP A 72 -2.15 1.03 12.20
N HIS A 73 -2.33 1.10 13.52
CA HIS A 73 -1.74 2.15 14.34
C HIS A 73 -0.20 2.08 14.22
N PRO A 74 0.51 3.23 14.15
CA PRO A 74 1.94 3.27 13.81
C PRO A 74 2.87 2.61 14.83
N SER A 75 2.42 2.41 16.07
CA SER A 75 3.25 1.85 17.15
C SER A 75 2.54 0.89 18.11
N GLN A 76 1.27 0.58 17.89
CA GLN A 76 0.46 -0.23 18.81
C GLN A 76 -0.31 -1.27 18.01
N PRO A 77 -0.62 -2.44 18.58
CA PRO A 77 -1.38 -3.50 17.90
C PRO A 77 -2.87 -3.15 17.88
N VAL A 78 -3.20 -2.05 17.20
CA VAL A 78 -4.57 -1.55 17.00
C VAL A 78 -4.81 -1.41 15.50
N LEU A 79 -5.83 -2.08 14.99
CA LEU A 79 -6.26 -2.02 13.60
C LEU A 79 -7.52 -1.16 13.49
N ALA A 80 -7.53 -0.24 12.54
CA ALA A 80 -8.72 0.48 12.13
C ALA A 80 -9.28 -0.13 10.84
N THR A 81 -10.61 -0.31 10.75
CA THR A 81 -11.30 -0.74 9.52
C THR A 81 -12.51 0.14 9.24
N VAL A 82 -12.81 0.34 7.95
CA VAL A 82 -13.99 1.07 7.47
C VAL A 82 -14.61 0.37 6.26
N GLY A 83 -15.88 0.65 6.00
CA GLY A 83 -16.64 0.04 4.92
C GLY A 83 -17.87 0.85 4.51
N GLN A 84 -18.83 0.18 3.88
CA GLN A 84 -20.04 0.82 3.34
C GLN A 84 -21.10 1.18 4.39
N ASP A 85 -20.92 0.73 5.63
CA ASP A 85 -21.87 0.94 6.73
C ASP A 85 -21.69 2.26 7.49
N ALA A 86 -20.77 3.11 7.05
CA ALA A 86 -20.44 4.40 7.69
C ALA A 86 -19.94 4.25 9.14
N VAL A 87 -19.34 3.11 9.48
CA VAL A 87 -18.77 2.83 10.80
C VAL A 87 -17.25 2.74 10.68
N LEU A 88 -16.54 3.39 11.60
CA LEU A 88 -15.13 3.12 11.89
C LEU A 88 -15.06 2.10 13.01
N ARG A 89 -14.37 0.98 12.78
CA ARG A 89 -14.10 -0.04 13.80
C ARG A 89 -12.64 0.00 14.21
N LEU A 90 -12.39 0.00 15.52
CA LEU A 90 -11.06 -0.14 16.10
C LEU A 90 -10.98 -1.48 16.83
N HIS A 91 -9.98 -2.28 16.46
CA HIS A 91 -9.73 -3.62 16.98
C HIS A 91 -8.36 -3.60 17.65
N ALA A 92 -8.32 -3.84 18.96
CA ALA A 92 -7.07 -3.87 19.73
C ALA A 92 -6.72 -5.32 20.12
N ALA A 93 -5.42 -5.61 20.22
CA ALA A 93 -4.98 -6.87 20.79
C ALA A 93 -5.43 -7.04 22.26
N PRO A 94 -5.79 -8.25 22.72
CA PRO A 94 -5.92 -9.48 21.92
C PRO A 94 -7.13 -9.42 20.97
N PHE A 95 -6.88 -9.64 19.67
CA PHE A 95 -7.87 -9.49 18.61
C PHE A 95 -9.04 -10.48 18.75
N GLY A 96 -10.20 -10.11 18.20
CA GLY A 96 -11.43 -10.91 18.29
C GLY A 96 -12.16 -10.79 19.64
N ARG A 97 -11.60 -10.11 20.65
CA ARG A 97 -12.25 -9.93 21.96
C ARG A 97 -13.12 -8.70 22.04
N GLN A 98 -12.66 -7.57 21.52
CA GLN A 98 -13.30 -6.27 21.64
C GLN A 98 -13.12 -5.48 20.36
N THR A 99 -14.20 -4.86 19.92
CA THR A 99 -14.23 -3.92 18.80
C THR A 99 -14.96 -2.68 19.27
N ARG A 100 -14.31 -1.52 19.13
CA ARG A 100 -14.97 -0.24 19.34
C ARG A 100 -15.53 0.24 18.02
N GLU A 101 -16.82 0.53 17.99
CA GLU A 101 -17.50 1.09 16.82
C GLU A 101 -17.74 2.59 17.01
N ILE A 102 -17.45 3.38 15.98
CA ILE A 102 -17.67 4.81 15.93
C ILE A 102 -18.51 5.10 14.68
N ALA A 103 -19.74 5.55 14.88
CA ALA A 103 -20.63 5.93 13.77
C ALA A 103 -20.21 7.30 13.21
N LEU A 104 -19.97 7.37 11.90
CA LEU A 104 -19.45 8.57 11.22
C LEU A 104 -20.54 9.45 10.59
N ALA A 105 -21.80 9.13 10.82
CA ALA A 105 -23.01 9.88 10.45
C ALA A 105 -23.22 10.19 8.95
N SER A 106 -22.29 9.86 8.04
CA SER A 106 -22.50 10.07 6.60
C SER A 106 -21.74 9.10 5.69
N GLY A 107 -22.49 8.41 4.81
CA GLY A 107 -22.02 7.78 3.58
C GLY A 107 -21.11 6.54 3.76
N TRP A 108 -20.88 5.82 2.66
CA TRP A 108 -19.84 4.79 2.66
C TRP A 108 -18.45 5.45 2.83
N CYS A 109 -17.56 4.73 3.51
CA CYS A 109 -16.19 5.16 3.74
C CYS A 109 -15.25 4.46 2.76
N GLU A 110 -14.32 5.20 2.14
CA GLU A 110 -13.40 4.63 1.14
C GLU A 110 -12.02 4.32 1.73
N ARG A 111 -11.53 5.18 2.65
CA ARG A 111 -10.20 5.05 3.26
C ARG A 111 -10.19 5.43 4.72
N VAL A 112 -9.32 4.74 5.47
CA VAL A 112 -8.93 5.09 6.83
C VAL A 112 -7.41 5.14 6.92
N ALA A 113 -6.86 6.12 7.63
CA ALA A 113 -5.43 6.23 7.88
C ALA A 113 -5.13 6.86 9.24
N TRP A 114 -4.18 6.28 9.96
CA TRP A 114 -3.62 6.86 11.18
C TRP A 114 -2.66 7.99 10.83
N ASN A 115 -2.68 9.07 11.61
CA ASN A 115 -1.61 10.04 11.57
C ASN A 115 -0.32 9.45 12.18
N PRO A 116 0.87 10.02 11.90
CA PRO A 116 2.14 9.42 12.28
C PRO A 116 2.34 9.23 13.80
N ASP A 117 1.84 10.15 14.63
CA ASP A 117 1.85 9.98 16.10
C ASP A 117 0.80 8.98 16.65
N GLY A 118 -0.13 8.52 15.81
CA GLY A 118 -1.16 7.55 16.17
C GLY A 118 -2.32 8.09 17.01
N ARG A 119 -2.37 9.39 17.30
CA ARG A 119 -3.43 9.99 18.12
C ARG A 119 -4.70 10.28 17.34
N ARG A 120 -4.62 10.33 16.01
CA ARG A 120 -5.72 10.72 15.13
C ARG A 120 -5.92 9.74 13.99
N LEU A 121 -7.16 9.66 13.53
CA LEU A 121 -7.57 8.93 12.34
C LEU A 121 -8.17 9.91 11.35
N ALA A 122 -7.78 9.81 10.08
CA ALA A 122 -8.52 10.40 8.97
C ALA A 122 -9.37 9.30 8.32
N VAL A 123 -10.65 9.60 8.09
CA VAL A 123 -11.58 8.73 7.37
C VAL A 123 -12.22 9.50 6.22
N THR A 124 -12.16 8.96 5.01
CA THR A 124 -12.87 9.53 3.86
C THR A 124 -14.31 9.02 3.85
N CYS A 125 -15.28 9.93 3.73
CA CYS A 125 -16.72 9.65 3.78
C CYS A 125 -17.39 10.43 2.64
N GLY A 126 -17.63 9.77 1.50
CA GLY A 126 -18.05 10.46 0.27
C GLY A 126 -17.08 11.60 -0.09
N ARG A 127 -17.56 12.85 -0.14
CA ARG A 127 -16.76 14.04 -0.49
C ARG A 127 -16.03 14.68 0.69
N ARG A 128 -16.01 14.02 1.86
CA ARG A 128 -15.47 14.59 3.10
C ARG A 128 -14.31 13.77 3.60
N VAL A 129 -13.39 14.43 4.28
CA VAL A 129 -12.44 13.79 5.20
C VAL A 129 -12.81 14.19 6.61
N LEU A 130 -13.10 13.21 7.46
CA LEU A 130 -13.29 13.39 8.90
C LEU A 130 -11.96 13.09 9.59
N VAL A 131 -11.51 13.98 10.47
CA VAL A 131 -10.38 13.69 11.36
C VAL A 131 -10.90 13.54 12.77
N LEU A 132 -10.61 12.39 13.37
CA LEU A 132 -11.10 11.99 14.67
C LEU A 132 -9.95 11.85 15.67
N ASP A 133 -10.24 12.14 16.94
CA ASP A 133 -9.39 11.69 18.04
C ASP A 133 -9.54 10.17 18.19
N ALA A 134 -8.44 9.42 18.16
CA ALA A 134 -8.51 7.96 18.26
C ALA A 134 -8.93 7.47 19.67
N GLY A 135 -8.63 8.26 20.70
CA GLY A 135 -8.93 7.94 22.10
C GLY A 135 -10.39 8.22 22.45
N SER A 136 -10.93 9.37 22.09
CA SER A 136 -12.34 9.73 22.37
C SER A 136 -13.31 9.30 21.26
N GLY A 137 -12.84 9.09 20.04
CA GLY A 137 -13.69 8.83 18.88
C GLY A 137 -14.45 10.05 18.39
N GLU A 138 -14.17 11.24 18.92
CA GLU A 138 -14.83 12.48 18.53
C GLU A 138 -14.24 13.06 17.25
N VAL A 139 -15.11 13.59 16.39
CA VAL A 139 -14.70 14.31 15.18
C VAL A 139 -14.11 15.66 15.57
N GLN A 140 -12.80 15.84 15.38
CA GLN A 140 -12.07 17.07 15.67
C GLN A 140 -12.10 18.06 14.50
N ALA A 141 -12.17 17.56 13.26
CA ALA A 141 -12.23 18.39 12.06
C ALA A 141 -12.96 17.68 10.91
N THR A 142 -13.54 18.47 10.02
CA THR A 142 -14.16 18.00 8.76
C THR A 142 -13.62 18.85 7.62
N PHE A 143 -13.19 18.19 6.55
CA PHE A 143 -12.71 18.80 5.31
C PHE A 143 -13.64 18.42 4.16
N ASP A 144 -14.44 19.37 3.67
CA ASP A 144 -15.59 19.13 2.79
C ASP A 144 -15.53 19.87 1.44
N ASP A 145 -14.44 20.59 1.19
CA ASP A 145 -14.13 21.22 -0.10
C ASP A 145 -13.52 20.20 -1.08
N HIS A 146 -14.21 19.10 -1.38
CA HIS A 146 -13.83 18.17 -2.45
C HIS A 146 -14.93 18.10 -3.52
N ARG A 147 -14.52 18.15 -4.79
CA ARG A 147 -15.45 18.22 -5.94
C ARG A 147 -16.27 16.93 -6.10
N SER A 148 -15.69 15.79 -5.77
CA SER A 148 -16.33 14.48 -5.82
C SER A 148 -15.89 13.61 -4.63
N THR A 149 -16.23 12.32 -4.67
CA THR A 149 -15.82 11.34 -3.66
C THR A 149 -14.30 11.34 -3.50
N VAL A 150 -13.83 11.38 -2.26
CA VAL A 150 -12.42 11.26 -1.93
C VAL A 150 -12.04 9.79 -2.02
N THR A 151 -11.26 9.46 -3.05
CA THR A 151 -10.91 8.09 -3.45
C THR A 151 -9.73 7.54 -2.66
N ASP A 152 -8.78 8.41 -2.29
CA ASP A 152 -7.63 8.03 -1.48
C ASP A 152 -7.13 9.16 -0.56
N LEU A 153 -6.43 8.79 0.51
CA LEU A 153 -5.87 9.71 1.48
C LEU A 153 -4.58 9.13 2.11
N ALA A 154 -3.58 9.99 2.30
CA ALA A 154 -2.35 9.64 2.99
C ALA A 154 -1.86 10.79 3.89
N TRP A 155 -1.49 10.47 5.13
CA TRP A 155 -0.82 11.40 6.03
C TRP A 155 0.63 11.66 5.61
N ASN A 156 1.13 12.86 5.85
CA ASN A 156 2.54 13.16 5.69
C ASN A 156 3.33 12.45 6.81
N PRO A 157 4.27 11.54 6.49
CA PRO A 157 5.01 10.78 7.51
C PRO A 157 5.95 11.65 8.38
N SER A 158 6.32 12.85 7.94
CA SER A 158 7.18 13.76 8.71
C SER A 158 6.42 14.86 9.46
N ARG A 159 5.08 14.89 9.37
CA ARG A 159 4.23 15.91 10.00
C ARG A 159 2.89 15.37 10.48
N ASP A 160 2.64 15.48 11.78
CA ASP A 160 1.41 14.95 12.41
C ASP A 160 0.13 15.73 12.08
N ASP A 161 0.26 16.89 11.43
CA ASP A 161 -0.84 17.81 11.16
C ASP A 161 -1.21 17.92 9.68
N GLN A 162 -0.57 17.16 8.79
CA GLN A 162 -0.71 17.32 7.34
C GLN A 162 -1.07 15.99 6.65
N PHE A 163 -1.99 16.06 5.69
CA PHE A 163 -2.34 14.93 4.84
C PHE A 163 -2.67 15.40 3.42
N ALA A 164 -2.62 14.46 2.47
CA ALA A 164 -3.07 14.63 1.11
C ALA A 164 -4.35 13.81 0.89
N ALA A 165 -5.30 14.37 0.15
CA ALA A 165 -6.53 13.71 -0.25
C ALA A 165 -6.71 13.87 -1.76
N VAL A 166 -7.16 12.80 -2.42
CA VAL A 166 -7.40 12.80 -3.87
C VAL A 166 -8.86 12.54 -4.19
N CYS A 167 -9.34 13.19 -5.23
CA CYS A 167 -10.68 13.02 -5.78
C CYS A 167 -10.67 13.31 -7.28
N ASP A 168 -11.84 13.47 -7.87
CA ASP A 168 -11.93 14.00 -9.23
C ASP A 168 -11.35 15.42 -9.30
N GLY A 169 -10.55 15.68 -10.33
CA GLY A 169 -9.84 16.94 -10.50
C GLY A 169 -8.54 17.07 -9.70
N GLY A 170 -7.96 15.96 -9.23
CA GLY A 170 -6.60 15.92 -8.70
C GLY A 170 -6.50 15.78 -7.18
N ALA A 171 -5.62 16.57 -6.56
CA ALA A 171 -5.20 16.36 -5.18
C ALA A 171 -5.15 17.65 -4.36
N LYS A 172 -5.52 17.54 -3.08
CA LYS A 172 -5.44 18.63 -2.09
C LYS A 172 -4.56 18.22 -0.92
N ILE A 173 -3.70 19.14 -0.49
CA ILE A 173 -2.92 18.99 0.75
C ILE A 173 -3.58 19.85 1.82
N TRP A 174 -3.92 19.22 2.92
CA TRP A 174 -4.59 19.84 4.06
C TRP A 174 -3.65 19.94 5.26
N ARG A 175 -3.93 20.91 6.13
CA ARG A 175 -3.29 21.02 7.44
C ARG A 175 -4.34 21.27 8.51
N LEU A 176 -4.22 20.58 9.64
CA LEU A 176 -5.15 20.72 10.77
C LEU A 176 -5.12 22.16 11.29
N GLY A 177 -6.31 22.71 11.60
CA GLY A 177 -6.48 24.11 11.99
C GLY A 177 -6.45 25.13 10.84
N LYS A 178 -6.27 24.71 9.59
CA LYS A 178 -6.43 25.57 8.40
C LYS A 178 -7.78 25.31 7.73
N LYS A 179 -8.49 26.38 7.35
CA LYS A 179 -9.79 26.29 6.67
C LYS A 179 -9.70 26.03 5.16
N ALA A 180 -8.55 26.33 4.56
CA ALA A 180 -8.29 26.16 3.13
C ALA A 180 -7.14 25.17 2.92
N PRO A 181 -7.10 24.47 1.78
CA PRO A 181 -5.99 23.56 1.47
C PRO A 181 -4.68 24.36 1.37
N CYS A 182 -3.60 23.80 1.89
CA CYS A 182 -2.26 24.37 1.77
C CYS A 182 -1.73 24.32 0.34
N ALA A 183 -2.20 23.34 -0.43
CA ALA A 183 -1.94 23.23 -1.86
C ALA A 183 -3.11 22.49 -2.54
N HIS A 184 -3.35 22.82 -3.80
CA HIS A 184 -4.35 22.20 -4.65
C HIS A 184 -3.74 22.01 -6.04
N PHE A 185 -3.88 20.80 -6.57
CA PHE A 185 -3.36 20.44 -7.88
C PHE A 185 -4.51 19.95 -8.75
N ASP A 186 -4.74 20.67 -9.85
CA ASP A 186 -5.83 20.43 -10.78
C ASP A 186 -5.23 20.05 -12.14
N TRP A 187 -5.41 18.79 -12.54
CA TRP A 187 -4.94 18.27 -13.83
C TRP A 187 -6.06 17.59 -14.63
N GLY A 188 -7.33 17.89 -14.32
CA GLY A 188 -8.50 17.52 -15.13
C GLY A 188 -8.89 16.04 -15.14
N GLY A 189 -8.12 15.14 -14.52
CA GLY A 189 -8.40 13.71 -14.41
C GLY A 189 -8.78 13.29 -12.99
N ALA A 190 -9.47 12.14 -12.89
CA ALA A 190 -9.81 11.55 -11.60
C ALA A 190 -8.61 10.83 -10.98
N SER A 191 -8.07 11.40 -9.89
CA SER A 191 -7.02 10.77 -9.11
C SER A 191 -7.58 9.64 -8.25
N LEU A 192 -6.86 8.52 -8.22
CA LEU A 192 -7.30 7.28 -7.57
C LEU A 192 -6.40 6.86 -6.42
N LEU A 193 -5.15 7.30 -6.43
CA LEU A 193 -4.11 6.84 -5.52
C LEU A 193 -3.28 8.03 -5.08
N VAL A 194 -2.88 8.05 -3.81
CA VAL A 194 -1.93 9.02 -3.29
C VAL A 194 -0.93 8.37 -2.34
N THR A 195 0.34 8.76 -2.45
CA THR A 195 1.37 8.38 -1.47
C THR A 195 2.29 9.54 -1.19
N TRP A 196 2.79 9.60 0.04
CA TRP A 196 3.93 10.46 0.38
C TRP A 196 5.24 9.69 0.21
N SER A 197 6.32 10.39 -0.09
CA SER A 197 7.66 9.85 0.16
C SER A 197 7.90 9.72 1.67
N PRO A 198 8.75 8.78 2.13
CA PRO A 198 9.04 8.58 3.56
C PRO A 198 9.57 9.82 4.30
N ASP A 199 10.27 10.72 3.61
CA ASP A 199 10.73 12.00 4.15
C ASP A 199 9.64 13.09 4.19
N GLY A 200 8.45 12.81 3.65
CA GLY A 200 7.32 13.73 3.58
C GLY A 200 7.49 14.87 2.58
N ARG A 201 8.47 14.76 1.67
CA ARG A 201 8.76 15.80 0.68
C ARG A 201 7.86 15.72 -0.55
N TRP A 202 7.68 14.52 -1.09
CA TRP A 202 6.93 14.27 -2.32
C TRP A 202 5.53 13.78 -2.01
N VAL A 203 4.54 14.34 -2.70
CA VAL A 203 3.21 13.74 -2.86
C VAL A 203 3.13 13.21 -4.27
N VAL A 204 2.80 11.93 -4.41
CA VAL A 204 2.65 11.25 -5.71
C VAL A 204 1.21 10.86 -5.86
N THR A 205 0.67 11.08 -7.05
CA THR A 205 -0.70 10.68 -7.37
C THR A 205 -0.76 9.95 -8.70
N GLY A 206 -1.61 8.93 -8.74
CA GLY A 206 -1.99 8.22 -9.95
C GLY A 206 -3.44 8.55 -10.27
N ASP A 207 -3.75 8.71 -11.55
CA ASP A 207 -5.10 9.00 -12.02
C ASP A 207 -5.58 7.97 -13.05
N GLN A 208 -6.76 8.18 -13.62
CA GLN A 208 -7.33 7.33 -14.66
C GLN A 208 -6.57 7.38 -16.00
N THR A 209 -5.57 8.26 -16.13
CA THR A 209 -4.72 8.37 -17.31
C THR A 209 -3.41 7.59 -17.13
N PRO A 210 -2.68 7.27 -18.21
CA PRO A 210 -1.35 6.65 -18.16
C PRO A 210 -0.26 7.64 -17.70
N SER A 211 -0.46 8.28 -16.54
CA SER A 211 0.44 9.29 -16.00
C SER A 211 0.55 9.25 -14.48
N VAL A 212 1.60 9.90 -13.98
CA VAL A 212 1.85 10.13 -12.54
C VAL A 212 2.16 11.60 -12.34
N HIS A 213 1.52 12.20 -11.35
CA HIS A 213 1.80 13.58 -10.95
C HIS A 213 2.55 13.57 -9.63
N LEU A 214 3.69 14.27 -9.57
CA LEU A 214 4.50 14.40 -8.36
C LEU A 214 4.60 15.85 -7.95
N TYR A 215 4.39 16.10 -6.67
CA TYR A 215 4.47 17.42 -6.09
C TYR A 215 5.51 17.45 -4.97
N ASP A 216 6.38 18.47 -5.02
CA ASP A 216 7.24 18.84 -3.90
C ASP A 216 6.69 20.14 -3.31
N THR A 217 6.49 20.17 -2.00
CA THR A 217 6.05 21.38 -1.28
C THR A 217 6.92 22.62 -1.53
N GLY A 218 8.18 22.44 -1.96
CA GLY A 218 9.08 23.52 -2.35
C GLY A 218 9.04 23.92 -3.83
N ARG A 219 8.33 23.19 -4.71
CA ARG A 219 8.25 23.47 -6.15
C ARG A 219 7.02 24.32 -6.50
N LYS A 220 7.19 25.21 -7.49
CA LYS A 220 6.10 26.02 -8.04
C LYS A 220 5.17 25.23 -8.97
N THR A 221 5.69 24.21 -9.64
CA THR A 221 4.96 23.38 -10.61
C THR A 221 5.14 21.90 -10.27
N PRO A 222 4.06 21.10 -10.31
CA PRO A 222 4.17 19.65 -10.19
C PRO A 222 4.95 19.07 -11.38
N LEU A 223 5.60 17.93 -11.16
CA LEU A 223 6.10 17.09 -12.23
C LEU A 223 4.96 16.25 -12.77
N HIS A 224 5.00 16.01 -14.07
CA HIS A 224 4.07 15.15 -14.77
C HIS A 224 4.89 14.12 -15.56
N ILE A 225 4.76 12.85 -15.17
CA ILE A 225 5.45 11.73 -15.79
C ILE A 225 4.43 10.98 -16.65
N GLN A 226 4.72 10.83 -17.93
CA GLN A 226 3.86 10.19 -18.92
C GLN A 226 4.59 9.05 -19.63
N GLY A 227 3.85 8.26 -20.40
CA GLY A 227 4.39 7.18 -21.22
C GLY A 227 4.17 5.78 -20.63
N PHE A 228 3.33 5.66 -19.60
CA PHE A 228 2.86 4.37 -19.10
C PHE A 228 1.93 3.71 -20.14
N GLU A 229 1.89 2.38 -20.16
CA GLU A 229 1.06 1.60 -21.09
C GLU A 229 -0.43 1.67 -20.72
N SER A 230 -0.71 1.82 -19.43
CA SER A 230 -2.04 1.84 -18.82
C SER A 230 -2.06 2.78 -17.61
N LYS A 231 -3.23 2.90 -16.97
CA LYS A 231 -3.36 3.66 -15.71
C LYS A 231 -2.44 3.10 -14.63
N VAL A 232 -1.82 3.99 -13.85
CA VAL A 232 -0.94 3.56 -12.76
C VAL A 232 -1.75 2.97 -11.62
N LYS A 233 -1.46 1.72 -11.27
CA LYS A 233 -2.22 0.90 -10.30
C LYS A 233 -1.58 0.84 -8.92
N CYS A 234 -0.27 1.01 -8.84
CA CYS A 234 0.46 0.89 -7.59
C CYS A 234 1.74 1.74 -7.57
N PHE A 235 2.13 2.11 -6.36
CA PHE A 235 3.36 2.82 -6.02
C PHE A 235 4.08 2.07 -4.91
N ALA A 236 5.41 2.13 -4.91
CA ALA A 236 6.21 1.75 -3.75
C ALA A 236 7.41 2.69 -3.60
N TRP A 237 7.65 3.18 -2.39
CA TRP A 237 8.82 3.97 -2.06
C TRP A 237 9.88 3.09 -1.43
N SER A 238 11.16 3.29 -1.78
CA SER A 238 12.24 2.76 -0.95
C SER A 238 12.24 3.48 0.39
N ASP A 239 12.64 2.80 1.46
CA ASP A 239 12.58 3.29 2.85
C ASP A 239 13.09 4.72 3.08
N ARG A 240 14.17 5.09 2.41
CA ARG A 240 14.79 6.42 2.55
C ARG A 240 14.23 7.45 1.56
N GLY A 241 13.21 7.11 0.78
CA GLY A 241 12.62 7.96 -0.25
C GLY A 241 13.53 8.18 -1.46
N GLU A 242 14.59 7.38 -1.62
CA GLU A 242 15.58 7.56 -2.68
C GLU A 242 15.08 7.09 -4.04
N ARG A 243 14.07 6.20 -4.05
CA ARG A 243 13.46 5.63 -5.25
C ARG A 243 11.94 5.54 -5.11
N LEU A 244 11.25 5.82 -6.21
CA LEU A 244 9.83 5.55 -6.40
C LEU A 244 9.66 4.50 -7.50
N ALA A 245 8.97 3.41 -7.18
CA ALA A 245 8.48 2.45 -8.16
C ALA A 245 7.05 2.81 -8.59
N THR A 246 6.79 2.72 -9.88
CA THR A 246 5.46 2.95 -10.49
C THR A 246 5.07 1.76 -11.36
N GLY A 247 3.88 1.20 -11.14
CA GLY A 247 3.31 0.11 -11.95
C GLY A 247 2.15 0.61 -12.80
N GLY A 248 2.39 0.86 -14.08
CA GLY A 248 1.40 1.34 -15.07
C GLY A 248 1.29 0.45 -16.31
N GLY A 249 1.60 -0.83 -16.16
CA GLY A 249 1.68 -1.81 -17.24
C GLY A 249 2.38 -3.07 -16.74
N SER A 250 2.97 -3.83 -17.66
CA SER A 250 3.75 -5.05 -17.31
C SER A 250 5.18 -4.76 -16.85
N VAL A 251 5.66 -3.54 -17.09
CA VAL A 251 7.00 -3.08 -16.73
C VAL A 251 6.93 -2.16 -15.50
N ILE A 252 7.77 -2.42 -14.51
CA ILE A 252 7.93 -1.52 -13.35
C ILE A 252 8.95 -0.45 -13.73
N THR A 253 8.57 0.81 -13.56
CA THR A 253 9.50 1.93 -13.74
C THR A 253 9.99 2.45 -12.39
N LEU A 254 11.31 2.49 -12.19
CA LEU A 254 11.96 3.02 -10.99
C LEU A 254 12.57 4.38 -11.24
N TRP A 255 12.12 5.36 -10.47
CA TRP A 255 12.54 6.74 -10.57
C TRP A 255 13.51 7.09 -9.45
N PRO A 256 14.67 7.72 -9.74
CA PRO A 256 15.48 8.33 -8.70
C PRO A 256 14.77 9.57 -8.15
N CYS A 257 14.66 9.64 -6.82
CA CYS A 257 14.02 10.76 -6.12
C CYS A 257 15.02 11.52 -5.23
N THR A 258 16.30 11.21 -5.35
CA THR A 258 17.40 11.85 -4.62
C THR A 258 17.70 13.26 -5.14
N GLY A 259 18.15 14.14 -4.24
CA GLY A 259 18.59 15.49 -4.58
C GLY A 259 17.44 16.46 -4.89
N PRO A 260 17.75 17.72 -5.22
CA PRO A 260 16.75 18.78 -5.31
C PRO A 260 15.79 18.60 -6.49
N LYS A 261 16.23 17.96 -7.59
CA LYS A 261 15.37 17.74 -8.76
C LYS A 261 14.45 16.53 -8.64
N GLY A 262 14.73 15.61 -7.72
CA GLY A 262 14.03 14.32 -7.66
C GLY A 262 14.06 13.62 -9.02
N PRO A 263 12.91 13.15 -9.55
CA PRO A 263 12.87 12.42 -10.81
C PRO A 263 12.88 13.30 -12.08
N ASP A 264 12.90 14.62 -11.93
CA ASP A 264 12.86 15.57 -13.05
C ASP A 264 14.10 15.47 -13.94
N GLY A 265 13.90 15.07 -15.19
CA GLY A 265 14.96 14.85 -16.19
C GLY A 265 15.83 13.63 -15.92
N ALA A 266 15.48 12.78 -14.95
CA ALA A 266 16.23 11.58 -14.66
C ALA A 266 15.89 10.44 -15.63
N THR A 267 16.86 9.59 -15.91
CA THR A 267 16.62 8.34 -16.64
C THR A 267 16.16 7.27 -15.64
N PRO A 268 14.91 6.76 -15.75
CA PRO A 268 14.44 5.71 -14.87
C PRO A 268 15.05 4.35 -15.23
N ILE A 269 15.00 3.41 -14.28
CA ILE A 269 15.31 2.00 -14.53
C ILE A 269 14.00 1.29 -14.87
N GLN A 270 13.99 0.49 -15.94
CA GLN A 270 12.86 -0.35 -16.32
C GLN A 270 13.11 -1.79 -15.88
N LEU A 271 12.19 -2.36 -15.12
CA LEU A 271 12.24 -3.75 -14.67
C LEU A 271 11.17 -4.54 -15.41
N ALA A 272 11.60 -5.28 -16.43
CA ALA A 272 10.72 -6.13 -17.24
C ALA A 272 10.76 -7.58 -16.73
N GLY A 273 9.59 -8.22 -16.67
CA GLY A 273 9.48 -9.63 -16.28
C GLY A 273 8.06 -10.12 -16.00
N HIS A 274 7.13 -9.25 -15.62
CA HIS A 274 5.71 -9.61 -15.59
C HIS A 274 5.15 -9.76 -17.00
N LEU A 275 4.15 -10.62 -17.15
CA LEU A 275 3.39 -10.87 -18.37
C LEU A 275 2.02 -10.18 -18.36
N GLY A 276 1.59 -9.67 -17.21
CA GLY A 276 0.35 -8.91 -17.02
C GLY A 276 0.62 -7.59 -16.28
N GLU A 277 -0.44 -6.79 -16.07
CA GLU A 277 -0.33 -5.53 -15.31
C GLU A 277 0.25 -5.78 -13.92
N VAL A 278 1.18 -4.92 -13.48
CA VAL A 278 1.67 -4.92 -12.10
C VAL A 278 0.64 -4.26 -11.20
N LEU A 279 0.09 -5.03 -10.26
CA LEU A 279 -1.02 -4.62 -9.41
C LEU A 279 -0.59 -4.25 -8.00
N ALA A 280 0.52 -4.83 -7.53
CA ALA A 280 1.03 -4.58 -6.19
C ALA A 280 2.55 -4.53 -6.16
N MET A 281 3.11 -3.68 -5.29
CA MET A 281 4.54 -3.56 -5.08
C MET A 281 4.82 -3.21 -3.62
N ASP A 282 5.98 -3.65 -3.12
CA ASP A 282 6.49 -3.24 -1.81
C ASP A 282 8.02 -3.37 -1.72
N PHE A 283 8.68 -2.35 -1.16
CA PHE A 283 10.12 -2.40 -0.92
C PHE A 283 10.43 -3.08 0.41
N PHE A 284 11.47 -3.88 0.45
CA PHE A 284 11.96 -4.47 1.67
C PHE A 284 12.60 -3.40 2.56
N PRO A 285 12.30 -3.39 3.87
CA PRO A 285 12.88 -2.43 4.78
C PRO A 285 14.41 -2.42 4.82
N GLY A 286 15.00 -1.24 4.63
CA GLY A 286 16.43 -0.97 4.76
C GLY A 286 17.30 -1.51 3.62
N ARG A 287 16.73 -2.13 2.58
CA ARG A 287 17.48 -2.70 1.46
C ARG A 287 16.85 -2.36 0.11
N PRO A 288 17.64 -2.24 -0.97
CA PRO A 288 17.11 -2.00 -2.31
C PRO A 288 16.58 -3.31 -2.92
N VAL A 289 15.58 -3.91 -2.27
CA VAL A 289 14.91 -5.14 -2.73
C VAL A 289 13.43 -4.81 -2.90
N LEU A 290 12.87 -5.12 -4.06
CA LEU A 290 11.46 -4.86 -4.39
C LEU A 290 10.75 -6.19 -4.58
N ALA A 291 9.56 -6.34 -4.01
CA ALA A 291 8.62 -7.38 -4.39
C ALA A 291 7.52 -6.78 -5.27
N SER A 292 7.03 -7.54 -6.23
CA SER A 292 5.86 -7.16 -7.04
C SER A 292 4.92 -8.34 -7.25
N GLY A 293 3.64 -8.01 -7.42
CA GLY A 293 2.57 -8.93 -7.77
C GLY A 293 1.83 -8.44 -9.01
N GLY A 294 1.54 -9.35 -9.94
CA GLY A 294 0.89 -9.01 -11.20
C GLY A 294 -0.46 -9.71 -11.43
N ALA A 295 -1.19 -9.22 -12.43
CA ALA A 295 -2.39 -9.87 -12.98
C ALA A 295 -2.09 -11.22 -13.64
N ASP A 296 -0.81 -11.51 -13.89
CA ASP A 296 -0.30 -12.80 -14.35
C ASP A 296 -0.19 -13.86 -13.22
N GLY A 297 -0.59 -13.50 -11.99
CA GLY A 297 -0.51 -14.38 -10.82
C GLY A 297 0.92 -14.60 -10.30
N LEU A 298 1.91 -13.87 -10.82
CA LEU A 298 3.30 -14.00 -10.40
C LEU A 298 3.60 -13.08 -9.22
N VAL A 299 4.39 -13.58 -8.28
CA VAL A 299 5.09 -12.78 -7.27
C VAL A 299 6.58 -12.80 -7.61
N LEU A 300 7.14 -11.64 -7.94
CA LEU A 300 8.52 -11.49 -8.38
C LEU A 300 9.35 -10.69 -7.37
N LEU A 301 10.62 -11.09 -7.20
CA LEU A 301 11.64 -10.38 -6.43
C LEU A 301 12.62 -9.69 -7.37
N TRP A 302 12.95 -8.44 -7.07
CA TRP A 302 13.88 -7.65 -7.83
C TRP A 302 15.02 -7.16 -6.96
N LEU A 303 16.22 -7.19 -7.52
CA LEU A 303 17.42 -6.51 -7.01
C LEU A 303 17.73 -5.39 -8.00
N PRO A 304 17.07 -4.23 -7.93
CA PRO A 304 16.99 -3.32 -9.07
C PRO A 304 18.31 -2.62 -9.44
N LEU A 305 19.30 -2.70 -8.56
CA LEU A 305 20.65 -2.18 -8.77
C LEU A 305 21.62 -3.26 -9.28
N GLN A 306 21.14 -4.48 -9.45
CA GLN A 306 21.89 -5.59 -10.03
C GLN A 306 21.37 -5.84 -11.44
N HIS A 307 22.24 -6.20 -12.38
CA HIS A 307 21.89 -6.49 -13.77
C HIS A 307 21.28 -7.89 -13.96
N SER A 308 20.67 -8.44 -12.92
CA SER A 308 20.00 -9.74 -12.94
C SER A 308 18.51 -9.56 -13.21
N GLY A 309 17.91 -10.51 -13.94
CA GLY A 309 16.44 -10.59 -14.06
C GLY A 309 15.76 -10.84 -12.70
N PRO A 310 14.42 -10.77 -12.65
CA PRO A 310 13.68 -11.06 -11.43
C PRO A 310 13.85 -12.52 -11.01
N ALA A 311 13.68 -12.78 -9.73
CA ALA A 311 13.51 -14.13 -9.21
C ALA A 311 12.02 -14.40 -8.98
N LEU A 312 11.52 -15.56 -9.42
CA LEU A 312 10.14 -15.98 -9.16
C LEU A 312 10.03 -16.48 -7.73
N LEU A 313 9.13 -15.89 -6.95
CA LEU A 313 8.90 -16.26 -5.54
C LEU A 313 7.70 -17.18 -5.35
N ALA A 314 6.59 -16.84 -6.01
CA ALA A 314 5.36 -17.61 -5.96
C ALA A 314 4.58 -17.43 -7.27
N LYS A 315 3.72 -18.41 -7.55
CA LYS A 315 2.76 -18.37 -8.65
C LYS A 315 1.39 -18.79 -8.11
N SER A 316 0.38 -18.00 -8.45
CA SER A 316 -1.04 -18.25 -8.22
C SER A 316 -1.77 -18.42 -9.56
N ASP A 317 -2.93 -19.07 -9.52
CA ASP A 317 -3.86 -19.12 -10.66
C ASP A 317 -4.80 -17.90 -10.70
N ALA A 318 -4.71 -17.01 -9.70
CA ALA A 318 -5.45 -15.77 -9.58
C ALA A 318 -4.51 -14.56 -9.54
N GLU A 319 -5.03 -13.39 -9.89
CA GLU A 319 -4.29 -12.12 -9.88
C GLU A 319 -3.77 -11.81 -8.46
N ILE A 320 -2.55 -11.27 -8.36
CA ILE A 320 -2.00 -10.83 -7.06
C ILE A 320 -2.52 -9.44 -6.74
N THR A 321 -3.21 -9.28 -5.62
CA THR A 321 -3.86 -8.02 -5.21
C THR A 321 -3.05 -7.20 -4.22
N ALA A 322 -2.20 -7.85 -3.43
CA ALA A 322 -1.25 -7.18 -2.55
C ALA A 322 0.02 -8.04 -2.38
N VAL A 323 1.15 -7.37 -2.16
CA VAL A 323 2.41 -7.96 -1.69
C VAL A 323 2.95 -7.07 -0.57
N ARG A 324 3.40 -7.64 0.54
CA ARG A 324 3.89 -6.88 1.70
C ARG A 324 5.04 -7.56 2.40
N TRP A 325 6.13 -6.83 2.60
CA TRP A 325 7.21 -7.24 3.48
C TRP A 325 6.83 -7.04 4.93
N ASN A 326 7.22 -8.02 5.75
CA ASN A 326 7.22 -7.84 7.19
C ASN A 326 8.25 -6.76 7.56
N PRO A 327 7.92 -5.82 8.45
CA PRO A 327 8.79 -4.68 8.75
C PRO A 327 10.11 -5.08 9.44
N HIS A 328 10.18 -6.25 10.10
CA HIS A 328 11.32 -6.65 10.94
C HIS A 328 11.92 -8.00 10.58
N ALA A 329 11.35 -8.72 9.61
CA ALA A 329 11.77 -10.07 9.26
C ALA A 329 11.78 -10.29 7.75
N TYR A 330 12.54 -11.30 7.30
CA TYR A 330 12.50 -11.80 5.92
C TYR A 330 11.24 -12.64 5.67
N VAL A 331 10.09 -12.12 6.05
CA VAL A 331 8.77 -12.71 5.83
C VAL A 331 8.03 -11.80 4.88
N MET A 332 7.28 -12.39 3.96
CA MET A 332 6.41 -11.66 3.05
C MET A 332 5.04 -12.29 3.01
N ALA A 333 4.05 -11.44 2.84
CA ALA A 333 2.69 -11.81 2.55
C ALA A 333 2.32 -11.44 1.10
N TYR A 334 1.49 -12.24 0.46
CA TYR A 334 0.76 -11.82 -0.72
C TYR A 334 -0.71 -12.25 -0.62
N THR A 335 -1.57 -11.53 -1.34
CA THR A 335 -3.00 -11.86 -1.45
C THR A 335 -3.43 -11.95 -2.90
N THR A 336 -4.56 -12.62 -3.15
CA THR A 336 -5.07 -12.83 -4.52
C THR A 336 -6.51 -12.41 -4.70
N SER A 337 -6.93 -12.25 -5.96
CA SER A 337 -8.31 -11.95 -6.32
C SER A 337 -9.30 -13.06 -5.97
N ALA A 338 -8.80 -14.28 -5.69
CA ALA A 338 -9.58 -15.41 -5.21
C ALA A 338 -9.66 -15.49 -3.66
N GLY A 339 -9.17 -14.47 -2.95
CA GLY A 339 -9.21 -14.42 -1.48
C GLY A 339 -8.09 -15.18 -0.76
N GLU A 340 -7.17 -15.85 -1.50
CA GLU A 340 -5.99 -16.46 -0.87
C GLU A 340 -5.11 -15.37 -0.21
N VAL A 341 -4.69 -15.63 1.02
CA VAL A 341 -3.66 -14.92 1.77
C VAL A 341 -2.56 -15.92 2.07
N ALA A 342 -1.35 -15.63 1.62
CA ALA A 342 -0.21 -16.51 1.79
C ALA A 342 0.94 -15.75 2.45
N THR A 343 1.60 -16.39 3.42
CA THR A 343 2.79 -15.84 4.08
C THR A 343 3.94 -16.82 4.00
N GLY A 344 5.15 -16.36 3.72
CA GLY A 344 6.32 -17.23 3.73
C GLY A 344 7.61 -16.49 4.05
N THR A 345 8.59 -17.25 4.53
CA THR A 345 9.94 -16.75 4.81
C THR A 345 10.80 -16.82 3.56
N LEU A 346 11.50 -15.74 3.23
CA LEU A 346 12.54 -15.74 2.22
C LEU A 346 13.80 -16.40 2.80
N ARG A 347 14.25 -17.49 2.19
CA ARG A 347 15.50 -18.17 2.57
C ARG A 347 16.62 -17.77 1.61
N THR A 348 17.79 -17.40 2.14
CA THR A 348 19.00 -17.27 1.32
C THR A 348 19.69 -18.64 1.24
N LYS A 349 20.38 -18.94 0.13
CA LYS A 349 21.01 -20.25 -0.11
C LYS A 349 22.00 -20.70 0.99
N GLU A 350 22.54 -19.77 1.79
CA GLU A 350 23.55 -20.06 2.84
C GLU A 350 23.02 -20.86 4.03
N THR A 351 21.69 -20.98 4.23
CA THR A 351 21.15 -21.68 5.40
C THR A 351 21.09 -23.21 5.26
N THR A 352 21.57 -23.77 4.14
CA THR A 352 21.46 -25.23 3.87
C THR A 352 22.72 -26.03 4.25
N GLU A 353 23.84 -25.39 4.61
CA GLU A 353 25.11 -26.08 4.88
C GLU A 353 25.46 -26.25 6.37
N SER A 354 24.58 -25.86 7.31
CA SER A 354 24.86 -25.99 8.76
C SER A 354 24.06 -27.09 9.48
N GLN A 355 23.37 -27.95 8.74
CA GLN A 355 22.73 -29.15 9.29
C GLN A 355 22.99 -30.35 8.40
N ASN A 356 24.22 -30.89 8.48
CA ASN A 356 24.49 -32.29 8.17
C ASN A 356 25.64 -32.79 9.04
#